data_AF-A0A418MMD4-F1
#
_entry.id   AF-A0A418MMD4-F1
#
_cell.length_a   1.000
_cell.length_b   1.000
_cell.length_c   1.000
_cell.angle_alpha   90.00
_cell.angle_beta   90.00
_cell.angle_gamma   90.00
#
_symmetry.space_group_name_H-M   'P 1'
#
loop_
_entity.id
_entity.type
_entity.pdbx_description
1 polymer ?
#
loop_
_entity_poly.entity_id
_entity_poly.type
_entity_poly.pdbx_seq_one_letter_code
_entity_poly.pdbx_strand_id
1 'polypeptide(L)'
;MRRSLMIGRTNAGKTLFCIRFAQNLGITKLVWHVERTDGSIERRQISLAEVESVLSASRVHHTREMQSLTLSVPRGKSDRQLLLTDTAGLDEGIHPDVSIRQGMAQTLQALVDADAILHVVDAAALGKSIRPEHLDSGSASFDKEIWSSLDKQLAQYGLEHPGYVMLANKMDLPQGVTGYQTLCREYPKHRIIPVSALRGTGFREVRLHVWKFA
;
A
#
# COMPACT_ATOMS: atom_id res chain seq x y z
N MET A 1 8.79 4.61 18.84
CA MET A 1 8.61 3.46 17.92
C MET A 1 8.50 4.03 16.53
N ARG A 2 9.21 3.49 15.56
CA ARG A 2 9.06 3.95 14.18
C ARG A 2 7.99 3.14 13.46
N ARG A 3 7.14 3.83 12.70
CA ARG A 3 5.95 3.30 12.04
C ARG A 3 6.08 3.45 10.54
N SER A 4 5.86 2.37 9.81
CA SER A 4 5.69 2.43 8.36
C SER A 4 4.24 2.20 8.02
N LEU A 5 3.68 3.02 7.14
CA LEU A 5 2.31 2.91 6.67
C LEU A 5 2.29 2.43 5.23
N MET A 6 1.48 1.42 4.92
CA MET A 6 1.19 1.04 3.54
C MET A 6 -0.19 1.53 3.14
N ILE A 7 -0.26 2.30 2.04
CA ILE A 7 -1.49 2.92 1.52
C ILE A 7 -1.67 2.59 0.04
N GLY A 8 -2.89 2.76 -0.49
CA GLY A 8 -3.18 2.62 -1.92
C GLY A 8 -4.56 2.05 -2.17
N ARG A 9 -5.01 2.08 -3.42
CA ARG A 9 -6.37 1.66 -3.78
C ARG A 9 -6.69 0.20 -3.43
N THR A 10 -7.97 -0.12 -3.35
CA THR A 10 -8.46 -1.50 -3.28
C THR A 10 -7.89 -2.30 -4.45
N ASN A 11 -7.52 -3.55 -4.21
CA ASN A 11 -6.91 -4.45 -5.20
C ASN A 11 -5.54 -4.02 -5.76
N ALA A 12 -4.90 -2.96 -5.25
CA ALA A 12 -3.52 -2.62 -5.61
C ALA A 12 -2.49 -3.69 -5.16
N GLY A 13 -2.91 -4.63 -4.30
CA GLY A 13 -2.11 -5.77 -3.84
C GLY A 13 -1.38 -5.54 -2.52
N LYS A 14 -1.82 -4.56 -1.72
CA LYS A 14 -1.26 -4.23 -0.39
C LYS A 14 -1.19 -5.44 0.54
N THR A 15 -2.31 -6.15 0.66
CA THR A 15 -2.47 -7.32 1.51
C THR A 15 -1.50 -8.44 1.14
N LEU A 16 -1.52 -8.86 -0.13
CA LEU A 16 -0.60 -9.89 -0.63
C LEU A 16 0.86 -9.46 -0.47
N PHE A 17 1.16 -8.18 -0.76
CA PHE A 17 2.50 -7.63 -0.56
C PHE A 17 2.95 -7.82 0.88
N CYS A 18 2.15 -7.45 1.88
CA CYS A 18 2.56 -7.56 3.28
C CYS A 18 2.81 -8.99 3.74
N ILE A 19 1.94 -9.93 3.35
CA ILE A 19 2.13 -11.36 3.66
C ILE A 19 3.44 -11.85 3.09
N ARG A 20 3.66 -11.59 1.80
CA ARG A 20 4.85 -12.05 1.07
C ARG A 20 6.11 -11.34 1.57
N PHE A 21 6.00 -10.07 1.93
CA PHE A 21 7.10 -9.30 2.49
C PHE A 21 7.48 -9.80 3.87
N ALA A 22 6.50 -10.13 4.72
CA ALA A 22 6.75 -10.78 6.02
C ALA A 22 7.45 -12.14 5.85
N GLN A 23 6.96 -12.96 4.91
CA GLN A 23 7.59 -14.23 4.55
C GLN A 23 9.06 -14.03 4.11
N ASN A 24 9.31 -13.04 3.26
CA ASN A 24 10.66 -12.72 2.79
C ASN A 24 11.60 -12.22 3.92
N LEU A 25 11.03 -11.63 4.97
CA LEU A 25 11.75 -11.22 6.16
C LEU A 25 11.94 -12.37 7.17
N GLY A 26 11.42 -13.57 6.91
CA GLY A 26 11.48 -14.72 7.82
C GLY A 26 10.53 -14.62 9.01
N ILE A 27 9.54 -13.72 8.95
CA ILE A 27 8.54 -13.52 10.01
C ILE A 27 7.48 -14.61 9.88
N THR A 28 7.25 -15.39 10.93
CA THR A 28 6.31 -16.52 10.94
C THR A 28 4.98 -16.22 11.62
N LYS A 29 4.90 -15.13 12.39
CA LYS A 29 3.72 -14.70 13.15
C LYS A 29 3.42 -13.24 12.87
N LEU A 30 2.17 -12.94 12.56
CA LEU A 30 1.69 -11.58 12.36
C LEU A 30 0.78 -11.18 13.53
N VAL A 31 0.77 -9.90 13.86
CA VAL A 31 -0.22 -9.34 14.80
C VAL A 31 -1.26 -8.61 13.97
N TRP A 32 -2.45 -9.18 13.90
CA TRP A 32 -3.60 -8.55 13.28
C TRP A 32 -4.29 -7.65 14.28
N HIS A 33 -4.40 -6.38 13.93
CA HIS A 33 -5.17 -5.38 14.64
C HIS A 33 -6.47 -5.13 13.86
N VAL A 34 -7.60 -5.43 14.48
CA VAL A 34 -8.90 -5.00 13.99
C VAL A 34 -9.36 -3.87 14.89
N GLU A 35 -9.35 -2.65 14.36
CA GLU A 35 -9.90 -1.50 15.06
C GLU A 35 -11.38 -1.41 14.70
N ARG A 36 -12.22 -1.75 15.69
CA ARG A 36 -13.67 -1.69 15.55
C ARG A 36 -14.15 -0.25 15.64
N THR A 37 -15.36 -0.03 15.14
CA THR A 37 -16.00 1.30 15.11
C THR A 37 -16.30 1.87 16.50
N ASP A 38 -16.26 1.04 17.54
CA ASP A 38 -16.38 1.45 18.95
C ASP A 38 -15.04 1.91 19.57
N GLY A 39 -13.96 1.94 18.76
CA GLY A 39 -12.61 2.28 19.20
C GLY A 39 -11.88 1.13 19.92
N SER A 40 -12.49 -0.05 20.02
CA SER A 40 -11.81 -1.22 20.56
C SER A 40 -10.83 -1.78 19.54
N ILE A 41 -9.61 -2.06 19.99
CA ILE A 41 -8.55 -2.68 19.18
C ILE A 41 -8.47 -4.15 19.57
N GLU A 42 -8.99 -5.02 18.73
CA GLU A 42 -8.75 -6.45 18.87
C GLU A 42 -7.37 -6.80 18.32
N ARG A 43 -6.53 -7.43 19.15
CA ARG A 43 -5.21 -7.93 18.75
C ARG A 43 -5.25 -9.45 18.67
N ARG A 44 -5.09 -9.98 17.47
CA ARG A 44 -5.00 -11.42 17.25
C ARG A 44 -3.64 -11.77 16.67
N GLN A 45 -2.93 -12.67 17.33
CA GLN A 45 -1.80 -13.34 16.68
C GLN A 45 -2.34 -14.32 15.66
N ILE A 46 -1.86 -14.22 14.43
CA ILE A 46 -2.31 -15.05 13.32
C ILE A 46 -1.08 -15.55 12.56
N SER A 47 -1.09 -16.83 12.20
CA SER A 47 -0.05 -17.42 11.36
C SER A 47 -0.18 -16.94 9.92
N LEU A 48 0.90 -16.97 9.16
CA LEU A 48 0.85 -16.61 7.74
C LEU A 48 -0.15 -17.48 6.94
N ALA A 49 -0.29 -18.76 7.28
CA ALA A 49 -1.22 -19.67 6.62
C ALA A 49 -2.69 -19.28 6.89
N GLU A 50 -3.01 -18.86 8.11
CA GLU A 50 -4.34 -18.36 8.46
C GLU A 50 -4.62 -16.99 7.80
N VAL A 51 -3.61 -16.13 7.66
CA VAL A 51 -3.75 -14.85 6.96
C VAL A 51 -4.03 -15.06 5.47
N GLU A 52 -3.32 -16.01 4.84
CA GLU A 52 -3.59 -16.39 3.44
C GLU A 52 -5.02 -16.93 3.27
N SER A 53 -5.54 -17.76 4.18
CA SER A 53 -6.90 -18.31 4.08
C SER A 53 -7.99 -17.26 4.35
N VAL A 54 -7.78 -16.36 5.31
CA VAL A 54 -8.71 -15.27 5.64
C VAL A 54 -8.79 -14.25 4.50
N LEU A 55 -7.67 -13.98 3.82
CA LEU A 55 -7.59 -12.92 2.79
C LEU A 55 -7.75 -13.45 1.36
N SER A 56 -7.69 -14.77 1.15
CA SER A 56 -8.07 -15.45 -0.10
C SER A 56 -9.55 -15.85 -0.14
N ALA A 57 -10.26 -15.81 0.98
CA ALA A 57 -11.70 -15.96 1.00
C ALA A 57 -12.33 -14.79 0.24
N SER A 58 -12.78 -15.06 -0.99
CA SER A 58 -13.29 -14.11 -2.00
C SER A 58 -14.56 -13.34 -1.62
N ARG A 59 -14.81 -13.06 -0.34
CA ARG A 59 -15.81 -12.09 0.05
C ARG A 59 -15.17 -10.72 -0.09
N VAL A 60 -15.72 -9.93 -1.01
CA VAL A 60 -15.61 -8.48 -0.97
C VAL A 60 -16.12 -8.08 0.41
N HIS A 61 -15.20 -8.00 1.38
CA HIS A 61 -15.53 -7.46 2.68
C HIS A 61 -15.98 -6.05 2.37
N HIS A 62 -17.26 -5.77 2.58
CA HIS A 62 -17.73 -4.40 2.70
C HIS A 62 -17.01 -3.85 3.93
N THR A 63 -15.82 -3.29 3.72
CA THR A 63 -14.84 -2.95 4.76
C THR A 63 -15.36 -1.75 5.55
N ARG A 64 -16.23 -2.02 6.53
CA ARG A 64 -16.73 -1.03 7.50
C ARG A 64 -15.74 -0.79 8.65
N GLU A 65 -14.71 -1.60 8.77
CA GLU A 65 -13.72 -1.56 9.85
C GLU A 65 -12.31 -1.43 9.29
N MET A 66 -11.49 -0.58 9.92
CA MET A 66 -10.08 -0.47 9.57
C MET A 66 -9.36 -1.73 10.02
N GLN A 67 -8.91 -2.52 9.05
CA GLN A 67 -8.05 -3.66 9.32
C GLN A 67 -6.60 -3.23 9.15
N SER A 68 -5.83 -3.39 10.22
CA SER A 68 -4.40 -3.12 10.19
C SER A 68 -3.59 -4.36 10.55
N LEU A 69 -2.57 -4.69 9.74
CA LEU A 69 -1.64 -5.76 10.04
C LEU A 69 -0.32 -5.14 10.51
N THR A 70 0.09 -5.46 11.74
CA THR A 70 1.39 -5.05 12.27
C THR A 70 2.40 -6.17 12.06
N LEU A 71 3.44 -5.89 11.26
CA LEU A 71 4.61 -6.75 11.16
C LEU A 71 5.70 -6.21 12.09
N SER A 72 6.18 -7.04 13.03
CA SER A 72 7.42 -6.73 13.75
C SER A 72 8.60 -7.23 12.93
N VAL A 73 9.39 -6.31 12.39
CA VAL A 73 10.59 -6.59 11.61
C VAL A 73 11.81 -6.42 12.53
N PRO A 74 12.51 -7.51 12.90
CA PRO A 74 13.70 -7.40 13.73
C PRO A 74 14.83 -6.70 12.97
N ARG A 75 15.49 -5.72 13.61
CA ARG A 75 16.69 -5.06 13.09
C ARG A 75 17.72 -4.88 14.21
N GLY A 76 18.63 -5.85 14.33
CA GLY A 76 19.65 -5.83 15.39
C GLY A 76 19.00 -5.94 16.78
N LYS A 77 19.18 -4.91 17.62
CA LYS A 77 18.61 -4.84 19.00
C LYS A 77 17.22 -4.17 19.08
N SER A 78 16.64 -3.72 17.96
CA SER A 78 15.35 -3.02 17.93
C SER A 78 14.36 -3.70 17.00
N ASP A 79 13.11 -3.82 17.43
CA ASP A 79 11.97 -4.22 16.60
C ASP A 79 11.37 -3.00 15.88
N ARG A 80 11.10 -3.12 14.58
CA ARG A 80 10.44 -2.08 13.76
C ARG A 80 9.04 -2.53 13.41
N GLN A 81 8.05 -1.64 13.44
CA GLN A 81 6.67 -1.99 13.14
C GLN A 81 6.27 -1.46 11.75
N LEU A 82 5.94 -2.38 10.84
CA LEU A 82 5.23 -2.06 9.61
C LEU A 82 3.74 -2.21 9.89
N LEU A 83 3.02 -1.09 9.88
CA LEU A 83 1.58 -1.03 9.94
C LEU A 83 1.03 -1.01 8.51
N LEU A 84 0.47 -2.14 8.08
CA LEU A 84 -0.35 -2.16 6.87
C LEU A 84 -1.74 -1.70 7.26
N THR A 85 -2.24 -0.65 6.62
CA THR A 85 -3.64 -0.24 6.76
C THR A 85 -4.31 -0.42 5.40
N ASP A 86 -5.38 -1.22 5.33
CA ASP A 86 -6.16 -1.29 4.09
C ASP A 86 -6.98 0.00 3.95
N THR A 87 -6.49 0.94 3.14
CA THR A 87 -7.06 2.29 2.98
C THR A 87 -8.36 2.34 2.18
N ALA A 88 -9.20 1.30 2.28
CA ALA A 88 -10.56 1.30 1.72
C ALA A 88 -11.41 2.50 2.19
N GLY A 89 -10.98 3.20 3.24
CA GLY A 89 -11.63 4.40 3.76
C GLY A 89 -11.26 5.72 3.10
N LEU A 90 -10.10 5.87 2.44
CA LEU A 90 -9.77 7.14 1.76
C LEU A 90 -10.48 7.17 0.40
N ASP A 91 -11.79 7.35 0.38
CA ASP A 91 -12.55 7.59 -0.85
C ASP A 91 -12.63 9.09 -1.16
N GLU A 92 -13.01 9.45 -2.39
CA GLU A 92 -13.22 10.85 -2.77
C GLU A 92 -14.47 11.41 -2.06
N GLY A 93 -14.24 12.28 -1.07
CA GLY A 93 -15.29 13.00 -0.37
C GLY A 93 -15.58 12.50 1.05
N ILE A 94 -16.55 13.13 1.71
CA ILE A 94 -16.92 12.79 3.08
C ILE A 94 -18.03 11.72 3.03
N HIS A 95 -17.72 10.49 3.45
CA HIS A 95 -18.69 9.41 3.46
C HIS A 95 -19.86 9.70 4.43
N PRO A 96 -21.13 9.42 4.07
CA PRO A 96 -22.29 9.71 4.93
C PRO A 96 -22.31 8.87 6.22
N ASP A 97 -21.72 7.68 6.18
CA ASP A 97 -21.56 6.81 7.35
C ASP A 97 -20.47 7.31 8.31
N VAL A 98 -20.82 7.51 9.58
CA VAL A 98 -19.92 7.96 10.65
C VAL A 98 -18.75 6.99 10.86
N SER A 99 -19.01 5.68 10.79
CA SER A 99 -17.98 4.65 11.03
C SER A 99 -16.87 4.72 9.98
N ILE A 100 -17.25 4.93 8.71
CA ILE A 100 -16.32 5.09 7.61
C ILE A 100 -15.52 6.39 7.77
N ARG A 101 -16.14 7.48 8.23
CA ARG A 101 -15.41 8.74 8.52
C ARG A 101 -14.43 8.62 9.66
N GLN A 102 -14.72 7.82 10.69
CA GLN A 102 -13.77 7.53 11.76
C GLN A 102 -12.57 6.74 11.21
N GLY A 103 -12.82 5.74 10.36
CA GLY A 103 -11.76 5.02 9.65
C GLY A 103 -10.91 5.94 8.76
N MET A 104 -11.52 6.93 8.10
CA MET A 104 -10.79 7.96 7.36
C MET A 104 -9.86 8.77 8.27
N ALA A 105 -10.39 9.30 9.38
CA ALA A 105 -9.64 10.11 10.32
C ALA A 105 -8.45 9.35 10.94
N GLN A 106 -8.65 8.08 11.32
CA GLN A 106 -7.59 7.19 11.78
C GLN A 106 -6.51 7.00 10.69
N THR A 107 -6.91 6.86 9.42
CA THR A 107 -5.96 6.68 8.31
C THR A 107 -5.12 7.95 8.11
N LEU A 108 -5.75 9.11 8.18
CA LEU A 108 -5.07 10.40 8.09
C LEU A 108 -4.11 10.60 9.27
N GLN A 109 -4.52 10.24 10.50
CA GLN A 109 -3.62 10.28 11.65
C GLN A 109 -2.42 9.34 11.47
N ALA A 110 -2.65 8.12 10.97
CA ALA A 110 -1.58 7.18 10.68
C ALA A 110 -0.63 7.70 9.59
N LEU A 111 -1.13 8.46 8.60
CA LEU A 111 -0.33 9.09 7.56
C LEU A 111 0.58 10.19 8.13
N VAL A 112 0.08 10.98 9.09
CA VAL A 112 0.85 12.03 9.79
C VAL A 112 1.91 11.42 10.71
N ASP A 113 1.58 10.32 11.38
CA ASP A 113 2.47 9.65 12.34
C ASP A 113 3.52 8.72 11.70
N ALA A 114 3.44 8.46 10.39
CA ALA A 114 4.27 7.48 9.72
C ALA A 114 5.68 8.03 9.43
N ASP A 115 6.72 7.31 9.82
CA ASP A 115 8.10 7.64 9.42
C ASP A 115 8.37 7.24 7.96
N ALA A 116 7.70 6.20 7.46
CA ALA A 116 7.79 5.74 6.08
C ALA A 116 6.40 5.48 5.51
N ILE A 117 6.16 5.89 4.27
CA ILE A 117 4.87 5.72 3.59
C ILE A 117 5.11 4.95 2.30
N LEU A 118 4.49 3.78 2.18
CA LEU A 118 4.59 2.90 1.03
C LEU A 118 3.26 2.97 0.26
N HIS A 119 3.24 3.79 -0.79
CA HIS A 119 2.07 3.96 -1.64
C HIS A 119 2.05 2.88 -2.74
N VAL A 120 1.20 1.87 -2.59
CA VAL A 120 1.08 0.74 -3.51
C VAL A 120 0.18 1.10 -4.68
N VAL A 121 0.72 0.97 -5.88
CA VAL A 121 0.06 1.28 -7.15
C VAL A 121 -0.01 0.02 -8.00
N ASP A 122 -1.16 -0.27 -8.59
CA ASP A 122 -1.28 -1.33 -9.60
C ASP A 122 -0.71 -0.86 -10.94
N ALA A 123 0.56 -1.18 -11.20
CA ALA A 123 1.22 -0.77 -12.44
C ALA A 123 0.61 -1.45 -13.68
N ALA A 124 0.07 -2.66 -13.53
CA ALA A 124 -0.54 -3.37 -14.65
C ALA A 124 -1.88 -2.76 -15.05
N ALA A 125 -2.69 -2.34 -14.07
CA ALA A 125 -3.92 -1.59 -14.34
C ALA A 125 -3.61 -0.25 -15.03
N LEU A 126 -2.62 0.51 -14.53
CA LEU A 126 -2.17 1.74 -15.20
C LEU A 126 -1.70 1.49 -16.63
N GLY A 127 -0.92 0.43 -16.85
CA GLY A 127 -0.46 0.07 -18.19
C GLY A 127 -1.60 -0.25 -19.16
N LYS A 128 -2.70 -0.82 -18.68
CA LYS A 128 -3.87 -1.17 -19.49
C LYS A 128 -4.71 0.03 -19.91
N SER A 129 -4.75 1.11 -19.12
CA SER A 129 -5.52 2.30 -19.48
C SER A 129 -4.80 3.24 -20.44
N ILE A 130 -3.51 3.02 -20.68
CA ILE A 130 -2.77 3.82 -21.65
C ILE A 130 -3.23 3.39 -23.05
N ARG A 131 -3.87 4.32 -23.75
CA ARG A 131 -4.25 4.09 -25.15
C ARG A 131 -3.00 4.02 -26.04
N PRO A 132 -2.96 3.13 -27.05
CA PRO A 132 -1.82 2.99 -27.95
C PRO A 132 -1.40 4.30 -28.62
N GLU A 133 -2.37 5.14 -28.98
CA GLU A 133 -2.19 6.48 -29.57
C GLU A 133 -1.40 7.48 -28.69
N HIS A 134 -1.31 7.22 -27.38
CA HIS A 134 -0.58 8.07 -26.44
C HIS A 134 0.83 7.56 -26.10
N LEU A 135 1.19 6.33 -26.47
CA LEU A 135 2.53 5.79 -26.22
C LEU A 135 3.61 6.53 -27.04
N ASP A 136 3.29 6.87 -28.30
CA ASP A 136 4.26 7.44 -29.25
C ASP A 136 4.36 8.97 -29.19
N SER A 137 3.31 9.65 -28.69
CA SER A 137 3.22 11.11 -28.63
C SER A 137 3.84 11.74 -27.38
N GLY A 138 4.31 10.93 -26.43
CA GLY A 138 4.86 11.42 -25.16
C GLY A 138 3.83 12.08 -24.23
N SER A 139 2.54 12.07 -24.60
CA SER A 139 1.41 12.60 -23.82
C SER A 139 0.59 11.49 -23.17
N ALA A 140 1.20 10.35 -22.84
CA ALA A 140 0.57 9.27 -22.09
C ALA A 140 0.25 9.69 -20.65
N SER A 141 -0.83 10.45 -20.48
CA SER A 141 -1.41 10.74 -19.19
C SER A 141 -2.30 9.59 -18.73
N PHE A 142 -2.32 9.33 -17.42
CA PHE A 142 -3.17 8.30 -16.85
C PHE A 142 -4.65 8.58 -17.09
N ASP A 143 -5.40 7.52 -17.36
CA ASP A 143 -6.85 7.59 -17.30
C ASP A 143 -7.29 7.90 -15.87
N LYS A 144 -8.15 8.92 -15.71
CA LYS A 144 -8.57 9.46 -14.39
C LYS A 144 -9.25 8.40 -13.53
N GLU A 145 -9.88 7.41 -14.15
CA GLU A 145 -10.53 6.31 -13.42
C GLU A 145 -9.52 5.38 -12.74
N ILE A 146 -8.32 5.22 -13.30
CA ILE A 146 -7.27 4.34 -12.76
C ILE A 146 -6.30 5.10 -11.86
N TRP A 147 -6.01 6.36 -12.18
CA TRP A 147 -5.24 7.26 -11.34
C TRP A 147 -6.13 8.35 -10.72
N SER A 148 -6.62 8.08 -9.52
CA SER A 148 -7.65 8.87 -8.83
C SER A 148 -7.13 10.22 -8.34
N SER A 149 -8.03 11.11 -7.90
CA SER A 149 -7.60 12.36 -7.26
C SER A 149 -6.89 12.10 -5.93
N LEU A 150 -7.26 11.03 -5.22
CA LEU A 150 -6.56 10.59 -4.02
C LEU A 150 -5.10 10.23 -4.31
N ASP A 151 -4.83 9.43 -5.35
CA ASP A 151 -3.46 9.04 -5.70
C ASP A 151 -2.59 10.28 -6.00
N LYS A 152 -3.18 11.30 -6.65
CA LYS A 152 -2.53 12.60 -6.88
C LYS A 152 -2.26 13.35 -5.58
N GLN A 153 -3.22 13.39 -4.67
CA GLN A 153 -3.07 14.05 -3.37
C GLN A 153 -2.01 13.35 -2.51
N LEU A 154 -2.00 12.03 -2.48
CA LEU A 154 -0.99 11.22 -1.78
C LEU A 154 0.39 11.40 -2.39
N ALA A 155 0.50 11.45 -3.72
CA ALA A 155 1.74 11.77 -4.39
C ALA A 155 2.23 13.18 -4.02
N GLN A 156 1.34 14.18 -4.08
CA GLN A 156 1.68 15.55 -3.71
C GLN A 156 2.16 15.65 -2.26
N TYR A 157 1.43 15.05 -1.31
CA TYR A 157 1.84 14.94 0.09
C TYR A 157 3.21 14.27 0.24
N GLY A 158 3.45 13.22 -0.55
CA GLY A 158 4.70 12.47 -0.56
C GLY A 158 5.93 13.26 -1.01
N LEU A 159 5.78 14.41 -1.67
CA LEU A 159 6.93 15.25 -2.05
C LEU A 159 7.62 15.88 -0.83
N GLU A 160 6.85 16.18 0.20
CA GLU A 160 7.35 16.81 1.44
C GLU A 160 7.74 15.76 2.48
N HIS A 161 7.32 14.51 2.29
CA HIS A 161 7.54 13.43 3.24
C HIS A 161 8.76 12.57 2.85
N PRO A 162 9.91 12.68 3.54
CA PRO A 162 11.16 12.04 3.09
C PRO A 162 11.11 10.51 3.08
N GLY A 163 10.25 9.90 3.90
CA GLY A 163 10.03 8.46 3.94
C GLY A 163 9.03 7.92 2.91
N TYR A 164 8.48 8.78 2.05
CA TYR A 164 7.50 8.37 1.04
C TYR A 164 8.14 7.63 -0.13
N VAL A 165 7.51 6.54 -0.57
CA VAL A 165 7.89 5.76 -1.75
C VAL A 165 6.65 5.21 -2.43
N MET A 166 6.65 5.23 -3.77
CA MET A 166 5.65 4.51 -4.55
C MET A 166 6.14 3.10 -4.86
N LEU A 167 5.28 2.11 -4.66
CA LEU A 167 5.51 0.74 -5.07
C LEU A 167 4.69 0.43 -6.32
N ALA A 168 5.34 0.37 -7.47
CA ALA A 168 4.72 -0.05 -8.72
C ALA A 168 4.56 -1.57 -8.67
N ASN A 169 3.41 -2.04 -8.20
CA ASN A 169 3.12 -3.45 -7.97
C ASN A 169 2.56 -4.15 -9.21
N LYS A 170 2.57 -5.50 -9.18
CA LYS A 170 2.14 -6.40 -10.26
C LYS A 170 3.03 -6.34 -11.51
N MET A 171 4.34 -6.14 -11.30
CA MET A 171 5.35 -6.17 -12.37
C MET A 171 5.53 -7.54 -13.05
N ASP A 172 4.89 -8.59 -12.51
CA ASP A 172 4.80 -9.90 -13.14
C ASP A 172 3.81 -9.95 -14.32
N LEU A 173 2.97 -8.93 -14.49
CA LEU A 173 2.05 -8.81 -15.61
C LEU A 173 2.67 -8.01 -16.77
N PRO A 174 2.38 -8.37 -18.05
CA PRO A 174 2.99 -7.72 -19.21
C PRO A 174 2.80 -6.20 -19.24
N GLN A 175 1.63 -5.70 -18.86
CA GLN A 175 1.32 -4.26 -18.85
C GLN A 175 1.99 -3.51 -17.70
N GLY A 176 2.53 -4.22 -16.69
CA GLY A 176 3.20 -3.60 -15.55
C GLY A 176 4.40 -2.75 -15.96
N VAL A 177 5.14 -3.17 -16.99
CA VAL A 177 6.29 -2.42 -17.52
C VAL A 177 5.86 -1.06 -18.06
N THR A 178 4.82 -1.02 -18.89
CA THR A 178 4.29 0.22 -19.47
C THR A 178 3.76 1.16 -18.38
N GLY A 179 3.01 0.63 -17.41
CA GLY A 179 2.48 1.43 -16.30
C GLY A 179 3.59 1.98 -15.41
N TYR A 180 4.62 1.20 -15.11
CA TYR A 180 5.80 1.65 -14.35
C TYR A 180 6.55 2.77 -15.08
N GLN A 181 6.83 2.61 -16.38
CA GLN A 181 7.51 3.64 -17.16
C GLN A 181 6.73 4.96 -17.17
N THR A 182 5.41 4.87 -17.29
CA THR A 182 4.53 6.04 -17.26
C THR A 182 4.52 6.69 -15.88
N LEU A 183 4.45 5.90 -14.81
CA LEU A 183 4.58 6.38 -13.44
C LEU A 183 5.89 7.14 -13.21
N CYS A 184 7.01 6.61 -13.71
CA CYS A 184 8.30 7.29 -13.62
C CYS A 184 8.37 8.61 -14.41
N ARG A 185 7.68 8.71 -15.55
CA ARG A 185 7.63 9.95 -16.34
C ARG A 185 6.79 11.03 -15.69
N GLU A 186 5.63 10.65 -15.16
CA GLU A 186 4.66 11.56 -14.54
C GLU A 186 5.11 12.02 -13.14
N TYR A 187 5.81 11.16 -12.41
CA TYR A 187 6.26 11.41 -11.03
C TYR A 187 7.79 11.34 -10.89
N PRO A 188 8.57 12.12 -11.66
CA PRO A 188 10.03 11.98 -11.73
C PRO A 188 10.75 12.37 -10.44
N LYS A 189 10.06 13.13 -9.56
CA LYS A 189 10.57 13.54 -8.24
C LYS A 189 10.35 12.47 -7.17
N HIS A 190 9.51 11.47 -7.44
CA HIS A 190 9.23 10.41 -6.49
C HIS A 190 10.19 9.24 -6.68
N ARG A 191 10.58 8.64 -5.56
CA ARG A 191 11.18 7.31 -5.59
C ARG A 191 10.08 6.29 -5.90
N ILE A 192 10.25 5.55 -6.99
CA ILE A 192 9.33 4.49 -7.39
C ILE A 192 10.12 3.17 -7.41
N ILE A 193 9.62 2.16 -6.70
CA ILE A 193 10.22 0.83 -6.65
C ILE A 193 9.30 -0.14 -7.42
N PRO A 194 9.78 -0.77 -8.50
CA PRO A 194 9.02 -1.83 -9.17
C PRO A 194 9.02 -3.09 -8.31
N VAL A 195 7.83 -3.63 -8.05
CA VAL A 195 7.65 -4.83 -7.21
C VAL A 195 6.67 -5.80 -7.84
N SER A 196 6.86 -7.09 -7.57
CA SER A 196 5.80 -8.09 -7.71
C SER A 196 5.57 -8.72 -6.35
N ALA A 197 4.46 -8.37 -5.72
CA ALA A 197 4.03 -9.05 -4.49
C ALA A 197 3.93 -10.56 -4.70
N LEU A 198 3.42 -11.00 -5.86
CA LEU A 198 3.27 -12.41 -6.19
C LEU A 198 4.61 -13.16 -6.27
N ARG A 199 5.62 -12.55 -6.90
CA ARG A 199 6.94 -13.18 -7.12
C ARG A 199 8.00 -12.79 -6.08
N GLY A 200 7.68 -11.89 -5.17
CA GLY A 200 8.63 -11.37 -4.16
C GLY A 200 9.76 -10.50 -4.74
N THR A 201 9.63 -10.02 -5.97
CA THR A 201 10.65 -9.16 -6.59
C THR A 201 10.55 -7.73 -6.08
N GLY A 202 11.69 -7.04 -5.98
CA GLY A 202 11.77 -5.66 -5.47
C GLY A 202 11.72 -5.52 -3.93
N PHE A 203 11.51 -6.62 -3.20
CA PHE A 203 11.40 -6.59 -1.73
C PHE A 203 12.71 -6.17 -1.05
N ARG A 204 13.86 -6.47 -1.64
CA ARG A 204 15.15 -6.04 -1.09
C ARG A 204 15.23 -4.51 -1.04
N GLU A 205 14.81 -3.84 -2.12
CA GLU A 205 14.79 -2.39 -2.26
C GLU A 205 13.76 -1.77 -1.30
N VAL A 206 12.58 -2.37 -1.17
CA VAL A 206 11.58 -1.93 -0.19
C VAL A 206 12.11 -2.06 1.24
N ARG A 207 12.75 -3.18 1.58
CA ARG A 207 13.35 -3.41 2.90
C ARG A 207 14.40 -2.37 3.23
N LEU A 208 15.28 -2.05 2.27
CA LEU A 208 16.29 -1.00 2.45
C LEU A 208 15.65 0.37 2.67
N HIS A 209 14.58 0.69 1.94
CA HIS A 209 13.84 1.94 2.12
C HIS A 209 13.17 2.01 3.50
N VAL A 210 12.41 0.98 3.87
CA VAL A 210 11.76 0.88 5.18
C VAL A 210 12.80 0.99 6.29
N TRP A 211 13.92 0.28 6.25
CA TRP A 211 14.95 0.42 7.28
C TRP A 211 15.66 1.77 7.29
N LYS A 212 15.65 2.55 6.23
CA LYS A 212 16.23 3.89 6.26
C LYS A 212 15.39 4.83 7.13
N PHE A 213 14.08 4.77 6.97
CA PHE A 213 13.14 5.72 7.57
C PHE A 213 12.45 5.19 8.81
N ALA A 214 12.20 3.88 8.87
CA ALA A 214 11.59 3.18 9.98
C ALA A 214 12.59 2.52 10.93
#